data_AF-A0A388LUB3-F1
#
_entry.id   AF-A0A388LUB3-F1
#
_cell.length_a   1.000
_cell.length_b   1.000
_cell.length_c   1.000
_cell.angle_alpha   90.00
_cell.angle_beta   90.00
_cell.angle_gamma   90.00
#
_symmetry.space_group_name_H-M   'P 1'
#
loop_
_entity.id
_entity.type
_entity.pdbx_description
1 polymer ?
#
loop_
_entity_poly.entity_id
_entity_poly.type
_entity_poly.pdbx_seq_one_letter_code
_entity_poly.pdbx_strand_id
1 'polypeptide(L)'
;MHHHTTDHHHIPIRVQDEGSILLGWHPELAAAIRPFAALRPPTVHCQIAMLAIPADMPLQVYEATIGQPPFLIENLSFSDWASLVHVLQSRPEQLEAKIHDLASNIVESCRKAAIENRELNLIIAKAEKIILELHGYDSSHLDTAGHVSFSERAETFSEAYIDRKSLSQVELEYFRKKEAERLSNAHTELTPLMRDAGHKFSRNRPFLPLASSTWTEKAVQHVHNRLWKLDTFNYTAPISVEAYMALAAITDAEVDNCRSAARNGTIYFPATRGGFDGEFPPIAKLEKGKCPNKPLLHQKGIPKFPADLSELKKLWNAGRPYLKCVCLGCEQNFTWFDHMIWYVIGNLEKIDPLAPSDKIKMLEFQALLRTTWRKAILEQISFVFMREYMIKIVNLLTENRRISAAEILDYEDFRYIDFSQWKTEDWDGDQKKNRTNRSSPATTQTD
;
A
#
# COMPACT_ATOMS: atom_id res chain seq x y z
N MET A 1 41.29 -61.01 -27.35
CA MET A 1 40.00 -60.62 -26.75
C MET A 1 40.28 -60.01 -25.38
N HIS A 2 40.35 -58.68 -25.31
CA HIS A 2 40.42 -57.95 -24.04
C HIS A 2 39.13 -57.13 -23.92
N HIS A 3 38.32 -57.44 -22.90
CA HIS A 3 37.15 -56.67 -22.56
C HIS A 3 37.56 -55.54 -21.61
N HIS A 4 37.38 -54.29 -22.07
CA HIS A 4 37.37 -53.11 -21.23
C HIS A 4 36.00 -52.99 -20.57
N THR A 5 35.96 -53.09 -19.25
CA THR A 5 34.86 -52.64 -18.41
C THR A 5 35.04 -51.16 -18.09
N THR A 6 34.09 -50.34 -18.53
CA THR A 6 33.98 -48.91 -18.18
C THR A 6 33.27 -48.75 -16.83
N ASP A 7 34.00 -48.28 -15.83
CA ASP A 7 33.47 -47.84 -14.54
C ASP A 7 32.69 -46.53 -14.71
N HIS A 8 31.39 -46.59 -14.44
CA HIS A 8 30.56 -45.39 -14.29
C HIS A 8 30.87 -44.74 -12.93
N HIS A 9 31.63 -43.65 -12.97
CA HIS A 9 31.79 -42.74 -11.82
C HIS A 9 30.44 -42.11 -11.47
N HIS A 10 29.86 -42.54 -10.34
CA HIS A 10 28.82 -41.79 -9.65
C HIS A 10 29.43 -40.48 -9.12
N ILE A 11 29.04 -39.37 -9.75
CA ILE A 11 29.29 -38.03 -9.23
C ILE A 11 28.40 -37.88 -7.97
N PRO A 12 28.98 -37.67 -6.77
CA PRO A 12 28.18 -37.39 -5.60
C PRO A 12 27.47 -36.05 -5.79
N ILE A 13 26.14 -36.07 -5.76
CA ILE A 13 25.31 -34.87 -5.69
C ILE A 13 25.70 -34.18 -4.39
N ARG A 14 26.43 -33.08 -4.52
CA ARG A 14 26.84 -32.23 -3.41
C ARG A 14 25.55 -31.66 -2.79
N VAL A 15 25.17 -32.17 -1.62
CA VAL A 15 24.10 -31.59 -0.80
C VAL A 15 24.49 -30.14 -0.56
N GLN A 16 23.85 -29.22 -1.28
CA GLN A 16 23.98 -27.80 -1.03
C GLN A 16 23.44 -27.56 0.38
N ASP A 17 24.27 -26.93 1.21
CA ASP A 17 23.98 -26.55 2.58
C ASP A 17 22.58 -25.91 2.66
N GLU A 18 21.61 -26.57 3.30
CA GLU A 18 20.20 -26.15 3.33
C GLU A 18 20.04 -24.72 3.88
N GLY A 19 21.03 -24.22 4.64
CA GLY A 19 21.07 -22.85 5.15
C GLY A 19 21.28 -21.76 4.09
N SER A 20 21.82 -22.06 2.90
CA SER A 20 22.07 -21.07 1.84
C SER A 20 20.84 -20.80 0.96
N ILE A 21 19.88 -21.73 0.92
CA ILE A 21 18.72 -21.70 0.02
C ILE A 21 17.62 -20.74 0.52
N LEU A 22 17.62 -20.36 1.80
CA LEU A 22 16.55 -19.58 2.43
C LEU A 22 16.79 -18.07 2.51
N LEU A 23 17.75 -17.51 1.76
CA LEU A 23 18.07 -16.08 1.81
C LEU A 23 16.84 -15.21 1.43
N GLY A 24 16.12 -14.75 2.44
CA GLY A 24 14.95 -13.86 2.33
C GLY A 24 13.59 -14.55 2.34
N TRP A 25 13.54 -15.89 2.28
CA TRP A 25 12.29 -16.66 2.44
C TRP A 25 11.98 -16.91 3.92
N HIS A 26 10.70 -16.93 4.24
CA HIS A 26 10.21 -17.18 5.59
C HIS A 26 10.48 -18.65 5.96
N PRO A 27 11.08 -18.93 7.13
CA PRO A 27 11.48 -20.30 7.50
C PRO A 27 10.31 -21.30 7.47
N GLU A 28 9.11 -20.88 7.91
CA GLU A 28 7.91 -21.74 7.90
C GLU A 28 7.36 -22.07 6.50
N LEU A 29 7.87 -21.41 5.45
CA LEU A 29 7.52 -21.71 4.06
C LEU A 29 8.49 -22.72 3.41
N ALA A 30 9.64 -23.01 4.03
CA ALA A 30 10.75 -23.76 3.43
C ALA A 30 10.35 -25.06 2.71
N ALA A 31 9.42 -25.83 3.29
CA ALA A 31 8.95 -27.07 2.70
C ALA A 31 8.09 -26.85 1.43
N ALA A 32 7.23 -25.84 1.44
CA ALA A 32 6.30 -25.54 0.33
C ALA A 32 7.00 -24.88 -0.85
N ILE A 33 8.06 -24.11 -0.61
CA ILE A 33 8.72 -23.30 -1.63
C ILE A 33 9.84 -24.03 -2.37
N ARG A 34 10.21 -25.25 -1.97
CA ARG A 34 11.33 -25.99 -2.58
C ARG A 34 11.30 -25.98 -4.13
N PRO A 35 10.15 -26.12 -4.82
CA PRO A 35 10.09 -26.09 -6.29
C PRO A 35 10.50 -24.74 -6.90
N PHE A 36 10.39 -23.64 -6.14
CA PHE A 36 10.63 -22.28 -6.61
C PHE A 36 11.47 -21.45 -5.64
N ALA A 37 12.29 -22.10 -4.81
CA ALA A 37 13.13 -21.43 -3.82
C ALA A 37 14.22 -20.54 -4.45
N ALA A 38 14.54 -20.78 -5.72
CA ALA A 38 15.44 -19.96 -6.52
C ALA A 38 14.83 -18.61 -6.97
N LEU A 39 13.50 -18.46 -6.87
CA LEU A 39 12.83 -17.19 -7.18
C LEU A 39 13.12 -16.15 -6.09
N ARG A 40 12.96 -14.87 -6.47
CA ARG A 40 13.04 -13.77 -5.51
C ARG A 40 11.88 -13.88 -4.52
N PRO A 41 12.15 -13.96 -3.20
CA PRO A 41 11.08 -13.97 -2.21
C PRO A 41 10.25 -12.68 -2.31
N PRO A 42 8.92 -12.76 -2.22
CA PRO A 42 8.07 -11.59 -2.14
C PRO A 42 8.25 -10.88 -0.79
N THR A 43 7.52 -9.78 -0.57
CA THR A 43 7.61 -9.03 0.70
C THR A 43 7.27 -9.91 1.90
N VAL A 44 7.77 -9.56 3.10
CA VAL A 44 7.42 -10.31 4.32
C VAL A 44 5.90 -10.41 4.51
N HIS A 45 5.15 -9.35 4.17
CA HIS A 45 3.70 -9.34 4.19
C HIS A 45 3.07 -10.39 3.28
N CYS A 46 3.52 -10.46 2.02
CA CYS A 46 3.09 -11.52 1.10
C CYS A 46 3.41 -12.91 1.64
N GLN A 47 4.61 -13.11 2.18
CA GLN A 47 5.02 -14.40 2.75
C GLN A 47 4.16 -14.79 3.96
N ILE A 48 3.81 -13.84 4.83
CA ILE A 48 2.87 -14.06 5.92
C ILE A 48 1.47 -14.42 5.39
N ALA A 49 1.00 -13.77 4.31
CA ALA A 49 -0.26 -14.16 3.66
C ALA A 49 -0.18 -15.59 3.08
N MET A 50 0.97 -15.98 2.51
CA MET A 50 1.22 -17.34 2.03
C MET A 50 1.23 -18.39 3.16
N LEU A 51 1.46 -18.01 4.42
CA LEU A 51 1.33 -18.93 5.55
C LEU A 51 -0.13 -19.23 5.91
N ALA A 52 -1.07 -18.38 5.49
CA ALA A 52 -2.50 -18.51 5.78
C ALA A 52 -3.24 -19.43 4.79
N ILE A 53 -2.54 -19.98 3.81
CA ILE A 53 -3.09 -20.85 2.75
C ILE A 53 -2.53 -22.27 2.85
N PRO A 54 -3.23 -23.29 2.32
CA PRO A 54 -2.74 -24.66 2.23
C PRO A 54 -1.36 -24.74 1.54
N ALA A 55 -0.52 -25.67 1.99
CA ALA A 55 0.88 -25.75 1.56
C ALA A 55 1.07 -26.08 0.06
N ASP A 56 0.07 -26.69 -0.56
CA ASP A 56 0.02 -26.98 -1.99
C ASP A 56 -0.39 -25.77 -2.84
N MET A 57 -1.06 -24.77 -2.26
CA MET A 57 -1.55 -23.62 -3.01
C MET A 57 -0.42 -22.71 -3.56
N PRO A 58 0.66 -22.40 -2.82
CA PRO A 58 1.82 -21.73 -3.40
C PRO A 58 2.38 -22.44 -4.62
N LEU A 59 2.34 -23.78 -4.66
CA LEU A 59 2.76 -24.53 -5.84
C LEU A 59 1.80 -24.31 -7.02
N GLN A 60 0.49 -24.34 -6.79
CA GLN A 60 -0.50 -24.04 -7.83
C GLN A 60 -0.32 -22.62 -8.40
N VAL A 61 -0.05 -21.63 -7.54
CA VAL A 61 0.21 -20.24 -7.98
C VAL A 61 1.50 -20.13 -8.77
N TYR A 62 2.53 -20.89 -8.42
CA TYR A 62 3.76 -20.99 -9.21
C TYR A 62 3.51 -21.63 -10.59
N GLU A 63 2.79 -22.76 -10.62
CA GLU A 63 2.50 -23.53 -11.84
C GLU A 63 1.58 -22.79 -12.80
N ALA A 64 0.76 -21.86 -12.30
CA ALA A 64 -0.17 -21.07 -13.11
C ALA A 64 0.53 -20.14 -14.13
N THR A 65 1.81 -19.81 -13.98
CA THR A 65 2.59 -19.12 -15.03
C THR A 65 3.37 -20.08 -15.94
N ILE A 66 3.17 -21.40 -15.81
CA ILE A 66 3.76 -22.46 -16.64
C ILE A 66 5.30 -22.35 -16.70
N GLY A 67 5.91 -21.96 -15.58
CA GLY A 67 7.36 -21.79 -15.49
C GLY A 67 7.91 -20.57 -16.27
N GLN A 68 7.05 -19.68 -16.78
CA GLN A 68 7.46 -18.48 -17.50
C GLN A 68 7.38 -17.22 -16.63
N PRO A 69 8.36 -16.30 -16.73
CA PRO A 69 8.28 -14.99 -16.10
C PRO A 69 7.32 -14.05 -16.86
N PRO A 70 6.72 -13.05 -16.17
CA PRO A 70 6.86 -12.77 -14.75
C PRO A 70 6.08 -13.79 -13.90
N PHE A 71 6.76 -14.39 -12.91
CA PHE A 71 6.15 -15.39 -12.04
C PHE A 71 5.16 -14.74 -11.08
N LEU A 72 3.99 -15.36 -10.90
CA LEU A 72 2.98 -14.86 -9.97
C LEU A 72 3.54 -14.75 -8.55
N ILE A 73 4.26 -15.78 -8.10
CA ILE A 73 4.86 -15.83 -6.76
C ILE A 73 5.69 -14.59 -6.41
N GLU A 74 6.42 -14.04 -7.38
CA GLU A 74 7.29 -12.88 -7.17
C GLU A 74 6.55 -11.54 -7.29
N ASN A 75 5.42 -11.51 -8.00
CA ASN A 75 4.79 -10.29 -8.49
C ASN A 75 3.41 -10.00 -7.89
N LEU A 76 2.78 -10.98 -7.21
CA LEU A 76 1.57 -10.74 -6.44
C LEU A 76 1.82 -9.82 -5.24
N SER A 77 0.98 -8.81 -5.09
CA SER A 77 0.95 -7.93 -3.91
C SER A 77 0.36 -8.64 -2.70
N PHE A 78 0.51 -8.03 -1.52
CA PHE A 78 -0.14 -8.53 -0.30
C PHE A 78 -1.66 -8.64 -0.48
N SER A 79 -2.26 -7.64 -1.14
CA SER A 79 -3.70 -7.63 -1.39
C SER A 79 -4.13 -8.75 -2.34
N ASP A 80 -3.32 -9.09 -3.35
CA ASP A 80 -3.61 -10.22 -4.24
C ASP A 80 -3.59 -11.55 -3.47
N TRP A 81 -2.56 -11.78 -2.66
CA TRP A 81 -2.47 -12.97 -1.80
C TRP A 81 -3.65 -13.06 -0.81
N ALA A 82 -4.00 -11.95 -0.18
CA ALA A 82 -5.14 -11.90 0.73
C ALA A 82 -6.48 -12.12 0.00
N SER A 83 -6.60 -11.69 -1.26
CA SER A 83 -7.77 -12.01 -2.09
C SER A 83 -7.89 -13.51 -2.37
N LEU A 84 -6.77 -14.21 -2.59
CA LEU A 84 -6.77 -15.67 -2.72
C LEU A 84 -7.18 -16.36 -1.42
N VAL A 85 -6.72 -15.88 -0.27
CA VAL A 85 -7.16 -16.34 1.05
C VAL A 85 -8.68 -16.15 1.21
N HIS A 86 -9.20 -14.98 0.84
CA HIS A 86 -10.63 -14.69 0.92
C HIS A 86 -11.46 -15.64 0.04
N VAL A 87 -11.05 -15.84 -1.21
CA VAL A 87 -11.73 -16.75 -2.14
C VAL A 87 -11.68 -18.18 -1.61
N LEU A 88 -10.52 -18.65 -1.13
CA LEU A 88 -10.41 -19.97 -0.52
C LEU A 88 -11.36 -20.16 0.67
N GLN A 89 -11.53 -19.14 1.51
CA GLN A 89 -12.38 -19.20 2.71
C GLN A 89 -13.88 -19.13 2.39
N SER A 90 -14.26 -18.35 1.38
CA SER A 90 -15.67 -18.03 1.09
C SER A 90 -16.27 -18.82 -0.07
N ARG A 91 -15.46 -19.07 -1.11
CA ARG A 91 -15.85 -19.58 -2.43
C ARG A 91 -14.71 -20.42 -3.03
N PRO A 92 -14.30 -21.52 -2.37
CA PRO A 92 -13.14 -22.31 -2.79
C PRO A 92 -13.25 -22.84 -4.23
N GLU A 93 -14.46 -23.03 -4.74
CA GLU A 93 -14.72 -23.42 -6.13
C GLU A 93 -14.29 -22.38 -7.18
N GLN A 94 -14.10 -21.11 -6.77
CA GLN A 94 -13.66 -20.02 -7.64
C GLN A 94 -12.14 -19.79 -7.57
N LEU A 95 -11.42 -20.56 -6.75
CA LEU A 95 -10.00 -20.33 -6.50
C LEU A 95 -9.14 -20.52 -7.76
N GLU A 96 -9.31 -21.62 -8.49
CA GLU A 96 -8.57 -21.87 -9.74
C GLU A 96 -8.82 -20.77 -10.78
N ALA A 97 -10.08 -20.35 -10.94
CA ALA A 97 -10.44 -19.26 -11.83
C ALA A 97 -9.76 -17.94 -11.42
N LYS A 98 -9.68 -17.66 -10.12
CA LYS A 98 -8.99 -16.47 -9.61
C LYS A 98 -7.48 -16.52 -9.84
N ILE A 99 -6.84 -17.67 -9.63
CA ILE A 99 -5.41 -17.86 -9.91
C ILE A 99 -5.14 -17.67 -11.41
N HIS A 100 -5.97 -18.25 -12.28
CA HIS A 100 -5.85 -18.09 -13.73
C HIS A 100 -6.05 -16.63 -14.18
N ASP A 101 -7.02 -15.92 -13.60
CA ASP A 101 -7.23 -14.48 -13.84
C ASP A 101 -5.98 -13.65 -13.47
N LEU A 102 -5.40 -13.89 -12.30
CA LEU A 102 -4.15 -13.25 -11.89
C LEU A 102 -3.00 -13.59 -12.86
N ALA A 103 -2.85 -14.86 -13.23
CA ALA A 103 -1.82 -15.33 -14.17
C ALA A 103 -1.97 -14.66 -15.54
N SER A 104 -3.20 -14.53 -16.04
CA SER A 104 -3.48 -13.93 -17.35
C SER A 104 -3.18 -12.43 -17.39
N ASN A 105 -3.30 -11.76 -16.24
CA ASN A 105 -3.09 -10.31 -16.12
C ASN A 105 -1.69 -9.91 -15.64
N ILE A 106 -0.85 -10.85 -15.22
CA ILE A 106 0.40 -10.53 -14.51
C ILE A 106 1.38 -9.70 -15.34
N VAL A 107 1.49 -9.97 -16.65
CA VAL A 107 2.36 -9.22 -17.57
C VAL A 107 1.94 -7.74 -17.61
N GLU A 108 0.65 -7.48 -17.76
CA GLU A 108 0.10 -6.13 -17.81
C GLU A 108 0.23 -5.41 -16.45
N SER A 109 0.01 -6.13 -15.36
CA SER A 109 0.20 -5.61 -14.00
C SER A 109 1.66 -5.21 -13.75
N CYS A 110 2.63 -6.04 -14.12
CA CYS A 110 4.06 -5.72 -14.04
C CYS A 110 4.40 -4.49 -14.89
N ARG A 111 3.85 -4.39 -16.11
CA ARG A 111 4.05 -3.25 -17.00
C ARG A 111 3.50 -1.94 -16.41
N LYS A 112 2.28 -1.97 -15.86
CA LYS A 112 1.68 -0.81 -15.18
C LYS A 112 2.50 -0.37 -13.97
N ALA A 113 2.93 -1.33 -13.14
CA ALA A 113 3.76 -1.04 -11.97
C ALA A 113 5.12 -0.44 -12.36
N ALA A 114 5.73 -0.90 -13.46
CA ALA A 114 6.95 -0.33 -14.01
C ALA A 114 6.79 1.14 -14.45
N ILE A 115 5.71 1.44 -15.18
CA ILE A 115 5.39 2.81 -15.61
C ILE A 115 5.14 3.70 -14.40
N GLU A 116 4.33 3.24 -13.45
CA GLU A 116 4.04 3.98 -12.23
C GLU A 116 5.31 4.28 -11.44
N ASN A 117 6.19 3.29 -11.23
CA ASN A 117 7.48 3.51 -10.56
C ASN A 117 8.31 4.62 -11.21
N ARG A 118 8.30 4.71 -12.55
CA ARG A 118 9.05 5.72 -13.30
C ARG A 118 8.38 7.10 -13.24
N GLU A 119 7.06 7.16 -13.27
CA GLU A 119 6.31 8.38 -13.58
C GLU A 119 5.48 8.93 -12.42
N LEU A 120 5.39 8.23 -11.29
CA LEU A 120 4.49 8.59 -10.18
C LEU A 120 4.64 10.05 -9.75
N ASN A 121 5.87 10.52 -9.53
CA ASN A 121 6.12 11.90 -9.10
C ASN A 121 5.54 12.93 -10.07
N LEU A 122 5.61 12.61 -11.36
CA LEU A 122 5.15 13.49 -12.43
C LEU A 122 3.64 13.39 -12.64
N ILE A 123 3.06 12.20 -12.50
CA ILE A 123 1.60 11.99 -12.44
C ILE A 123 1.03 12.82 -11.29
N ILE A 124 1.61 12.70 -10.09
CA ILE A 124 1.21 13.47 -8.92
C ILE A 124 1.38 14.98 -9.16
N ALA A 125 2.54 15.44 -9.64
CA ALA A 125 2.76 16.87 -9.88
C ALA A 125 1.75 17.47 -10.87
N LYS A 126 1.40 16.75 -11.95
CA LYS A 126 0.39 17.21 -12.91
C LYS A 126 -1.00 17.31 -12.30
N ALA A 127 -1.42 16.30 -11.55
CA ALA A 127 -2.71 16.32 -10.88
C ALA A 127 -2.74 17.40 -9.79
N GLU A 128 -1.66 17.56 -9.02
CA GLU A 128 -1.54 18.60 -7.99
C GLU A 128 -1.65 19.99 -8.57
N LYS A 129 -1.00 20.24 -9.71
CA LYS A 129 -1.12 21.52 -10.40
C LYS A 129 -2.57 21.85 -10.73
N ILE A 130 -3.34 20.88 -11.24
CA ILE A 130 -4.77 21.06 -11.55
C ILE A 130 -5.56 21.37 -10.29
N ILE A 131 -5.36 20.59 -9.22
CA ILE A 131 -6.08 20.80 -7.95
C ILE A 131 -5.73 22.18 -7.34
N LEU A 132 -4.46 22.58 -7.34
CA LEU A 132 -4.04 23.88 -6.83
C LEU A 132 -4.65 25.03 -7.64
N GLU A 133 -4.63 24.95 -8.98
CA GLU A 133 -5.23 25.95 -9.87
C GLU A 133 -6.73 26.09 -9.64
N LEU A 134 -7.46 24.98 -9.49
CA LEU A 134 -8.90 24.97 -9.21
C LEU A 134 -9.25 25.65 -7.88
N HIS A 135 -8.38 25.54 -6.89
CA HIS A 135 -8.55 26.18 -5.58
C HIS A 135 -7.91 27.59 -5.49
N GLY A 136 -7.37 28.12 -6.59
CA GLY A 136 -6.73 29.45 -6.62
C GLY A 136 -5.39 29.53 -5.87
N TYR A 137 -4.73 28.40 -5.63
CA TYR A 137 -3.41 28.34 -5.00
C TYR A 137 -2.28 28.44 -6.04
N ASP A 138 -1.14 28.98 -5.61
CA ASP A 138 0.08 29.04 -6.43
C ASP A 138 0.62 27.65 -6.77
N SER A 139 0.74 27.36 -8.07
CA SER A 139 1.24 26.10 -8.63
C SER A 139 2.55 26.24 -9.40
N SER A 140 3.18 27.43 -9.41
CA SER A 140 4.38 27.73 -10.21
C SER A 140 5.57 26.78 -9.96
N HIS A 141 5.70 26.29 -8.72
CA HIS A 141 6.72 25.31 -8.35
C HIS A 141 6.59 23.95 -9.07
N LEU A 142 5.45 23.68 -9.70
CA LEU A 142 5.18 22.45 -10.46
C LEU A 142 5.39 22.63 -11.98
N ASP A 143 5.66 23.85 -12.47
CA ASP A 143 5.93 24.11 -13.89
C ASP A 143 7.22 23.45 -14.37
N THR A 144 8.15 23.18 -13.45
CA THR A 144 9.44 22.54 -13.71
C THR A 144 9.38 21.02 -13.69
N ALA A 145 8.23 20.41 -13.35
CA ALA A 145 8.11 18.96 -13.16
C ALA A 145 8.37 18.14 -14.45
N GLY A 146 8.49 18.78 -15.62
CA GLY A 146 8.72 18.12 -16.91
C GLY A 146 7.43 17.59 -17.54
N HIS A 147 7.50 17.18 -18.81
CA HIS A 147 6.38 16.54 -19.49
C HIS A 147 6.40 15.03 -19.22
N VAL A 148 5.23 14.42 -18.94
CA VAL A 148 5.11 12.94 -18.96
C VAL A 148 5.49 12.50 -20.35
N SER A 149 6.62 11.81 -20.45
CA SER A 149 6.95 11.04 -21.64
C SER A 149 6.02 9.84 -21.69
N PHE A 150 4.79 10.07 -22.16
CA PHE A 150 3.93 9.01 -22.69
C PHE A 150 4.49 8.45 -23.99
N SER A 151 5.73 8.77 -24.38
CA SER A 151 6.37 8.03 -25.46
C SER A 151 6.48 6.57 -25.04
N GLU A 152 5.55 5.80 -25.59
CA GLU A 152 5.75 4.46 -26.11
C GLU A 152 7.22 4.09 -26.14
N ARG A 153 7.58 3.08 -25.34
CA ARG A 153 8.79 2.28 -25.51
C ARG A 153 10.06 3.11 -25.74
N ALA A 154 10.83 3.29 -24.67
CA ALA A 154 12.27 3.10 -24.81
C ALA A 154 12.55 1.60 -25.02
N GLU A 155 11.95 1.00 -26.06
CA GLU A 155 12.57 -0.17 -26.67
C GLU A 155 13.86 0.35 -27.25
N THR A 156 14.98 -0.19 -26.79
CA THR A 156 16.29 0.21 -27.31
C THR A 156 16.35 -0.01 -28.82
N PHE A 157 15.52 -0.93 -29.33
CA PHE A 157 15.36 -1.30 -30.73
C PHE A 157 13.92 -1.72 -31.04
N SER A 158 13.34 -1.24 -32.15
CA SER A 158 12.00 -1.67 -32.57
C SER A 158 11.97 -3.13 -33.05
N GLU A 159 10.83 -3.81 -32.93
CA GLU A 159 10.63 -5.18 -33.47
C GLU A 159 11.02 -5.27 -34.96
N ALA A 160 10.63 -4.28 -35.76
CA ALA A 160 11.00 -4.20 -37.17
C ALA A 160 12.52 -4.06 -37.42
N TYR A 161 13.30 -3.59 -36.44
CA TYR A 161 14.75 -3.58 -36.50
C TYR A 161 15.35 -4.94 -36.10
N ILE A 162 14.77 -5.60 -35.09
CA ILE A 162 15.17 -6.93 -34.64
C ILE A 162 14.94 -7.97 -35.75
N ASP A 163 13.78 -7.92 -36.41
CA ASP A 163 13.44 -8.82 -37.54
C ASP A 163 14.42 -8.67 -38.70
N ARG A 164 14.87 -7.44 -38.97
CA ARG A 164 15.87 -7.16 -40.02
C ARG A 164 17.27 -7.70 -39.71
N LYS A 165 17.57 -8.01 -38.45
CA LYS A 165 18.87 -8.55 -38.07
C LYS A 165 19.01 -10.05 -38.29
N SER A 166 17.95 -10.76 -38.68
CA SER A 166 17.98 -12.20 -38.97
C SER A 166 18.65 -13.00 -37.87
N LEU A 167 18.35 -12.66 -36.60
CA LEU A 167 18.91 -13.35 -35.44
C LEU A 167 18.46 -14.81 -35.46
N SER A 168 19.38 -15.72 -35.12
CA SER A 168 18.99 -17.10 -34.81
C SER A 168 18.08 -17.12 -33.57
N GLN A 169 17.32 -18.19 -33.39
CA GLN A 169 16.42 -18.34 -32.24
C GLN A 169 17.14 -18.15 -30.89
N VAL A 170 18.36 -18.69 -30.76
CA VAL A 170 19.18 -18.58 -29.55
C VAL A 170 19.63 -17.13 -29.30
N GLU A 171 19.99 -16.40 -30.35
CA GLU A 171 20.38 -14.98 -30.25
C GLU A 171 19.18 -14.10 -29.91
N LEU A 172 17.99 -14.39 -30.46
CA LEU A 172 16.76 -13.67 -30.14
C LEU A 172 16.37 -13.87 -28.66
N GLU A 173 16.45 -15.11 -28.18
CA GLU A 173 16.19 -15.43 -26.76
C GLU A 173 17.22 -14.76 -25.83
N TYR A 174 18.51 -14.81 -26.18
CA TYR A 174 19.56 -14.12 -25.44
C TYR A 174 19.34 -12.60 -25.42
N PHE A 175 18.98 -12.02 -26.58
CA PHE A 175 18.72 -10.60 -26.71
C PHE A 175 17.52 -10.18 -25.86
N ARG A 176 16.39 -10.91 -25.93
CA ARG A 176 15.21 -10.67 -25.09
C ARG A 176 15.54 -10.78 -23.60
N LYS A 177 16.35 -11.77 -23.22
CA LYS A 177 16.85 -11.91 -21.84
C LYS A 177 17.68 -10.70 -21.42
N LYS A 178 18.59 -10.22 -22.27
CA LYS A 178 19.42 -9.02 -21.99
C LYS A 178 18.61 -7.73 -21.99
N GLU A 179 17.59 -7.60 -22.83
CA GLU A 179 16.65 -6.49 -22.82
C GLU A 179 15.87 -6.48 -21.49
N ALA A 180 15.39 -7.64 -21.05
CA ALA A 180 14.71 -7.81 -19.76
C ALA A 180 15.65 -7.49 -18.57
N GLU A 181 16.92 -7.91 -18.61
CA GLU A 181 17.93 -7.56 -17.61
C GLU A 181 18.22 -6.05 -17.59
N ARG A 182 18.36 -5.41 -18.76
CA ARG A 182 18.56 -3.95 -18.87
C ARG A 182 17.38 -3.17 -18.34
N LEU A 183 16.16 -3.59 -18.68
CA LEU A 183 14.94 -3.03 -18.12
C LEU A 183 14.97 -3.22 -16.61
N SER A 184 15.12 -4.43 -16.08
CA SER A 184 15.18 -4.69 -14.64
C SER A 184 16.24 -3.86 -13.91
N ASN A 185 17.41 -3.66 -14.50
CA ASN A 185 18.49 -2.86 -13.91
C ASN A 185 18.18 -1.36 -13.93
N ALA A 186 17.60 -0.84 -15.01
CA ALA A 186 17.10 0.54 -15.07
C ALA A 186 15.96 0.79 -14.06
N HIS A 187 15.20 -0.26 -13.69
CA HIS A 187 14.17 -0.19 -12.64
C HIS A 187 14.75 -0.24 -11.22
N THR A 188 16.03 -0.62 -11.05
CA THR A 188 16.67 -0.72 -9.73
C THR A 188 17.28 0.61 -9.29
N GLU A 189 17.53 1.55 -10.20
CA GLU A 189 17.83 2.96 -9.86
C GLU A 189 16.56 3.73 -9.50
N LEU A 190 15.76 3.17 -8.59
CA LEU A 190 15.02 3.98 -7.64
C LEU A 190 16.10 4.71 -6.84
N THR A 191 16.59 5.85 -7.32
CA THR A 191 17.21 6.82 -6.42
C THR A 191 16.02 7.38 -5.67
N PRO A 192 15.73 6.96 -4.42
CA PRO A 192 14.83 7.76 -3.63
C PRO A 192 15.61 9.07 -3.56
N LEU A 193 15.05 10.14 -4.10
CA LEU A 193 15.44 11.45 -3.63
C LEU A 193 15.27 11.34 -2.11
N MET A 194 16.37 11.05 -1.39
CA MET A 194 16.46 11.03 0.06
C MET A 194 16.31 12.49 0.48
N ARG A 195 15.13 13.04 0.21
CA ARG A 195 14.67 14.31 0.73
C ARG A 195 14.49 14.02 2.19
N ASP A 196 15.33 14.68 2.96
CA ASP A 196 15.36 14.73 4.39
C ASP A 196 13.98 14.40 5.01
N ALA A 197 13.91 13.33 5.78
CA ALA A 197 12.68 12.72 6.31
C ALA A 197 11.99 13.58 7.39
N GLY A 198 12.22 14.89 7.41
CA GLY A 198 11.49 15.84 8.22
C GLY A 198 10.07 16.00 7.69
N HIS A 199 9.08 15.37 8.33
CA HIS A 199 7.63 15.40 8.02
C HIS A 199 6.94 16.78 8.07
N LYS A 200 7.66 17.88 7.82
CA LYS A 200 7.05 19.20 7.71
C LYS A 200 6.25 19.23 6.42
N PHE A 201 5.04 19.79 6.50
CA PHE A 201 4.21 20.22 5.37
C PHE A 201 4.92 21.34 4.58
N SER A 202 6.15 21.11 4.13
CA SER A 202 6.81 22.08 3.28
C SER A 202 5.97 22.25 2.02
N ARG A 203 5.94 23.49 1.54
CA ARG A 203 5.12 23.94 0.41
C ARG A 203 5.21 22.97 -0.77
N ASN A 204 6.41 22.41 -0.99
CA ASN A 204 6.79 21.62 -2.17
C ASN A 204 6.72 20.09 -1.97
N ARG A 205 5.99 19.58 -0.97
CA ARG A 205 5.77 18.13 -0.82
C ARG A 205 4.49 17.66 -1.51
N PRO A 206 4.56 16.51 -2.23
CA PRO A 206 3.39 15.82 -2.74
C PRO A 206 2.38 15.52 -1.63
N PHE A 207 1.11 15.70 -1.96
CA PHE A 207 -0.03 15.48 -1.10
C PHE A 207 -1.15 14.68 -1.80
N LEU A 208 -1.16 14.52 -3.11
CA LEU A 208 -2.18 13.65 -3.73
C LEU A 208 -1.86 12.17 -3.52
N PRO A 209 -2.82 11.36 -3.01
CA PRO A 209 -2.63 9.94 -2.76
C PRO A 209 -2.88 9.11 -4.02
N LEU A 210 -2.17 9.40 -5.13
CA LEU A 210 -2.36 8.72 -6.42
C LEU A 210 -1.50 7.46 -6.60
N ALA A 211 -0.61 7.17 -5.65
CA ALA A 211 0.18 5.95 -5.69
C ALA A 211 -0.73 4.73 -5.47
N SER A 212 -0.55 3.70 -6.30
CA SER A 212 -1.21 2.41 -6.14
C SER A 212 -0.77 1.72 -4.85
N SER A 213 -1.57 0.74 -4.41
CA SER A 213 -1.18 -0.17 -3.33
C SER A 213 0.12 -0.90 -3.65
N THR A 214 0.28 -1.40 -4.87
CA THR A 214 1.48 -2.12 -5.32
C THR A 214 2.74 -1.25 -5.26
N TRP A 215 2.64 0.02 -5.68
CA TRP A 215 3.76 0.96 -5.54
C TRP A 215 4.08 1.22 -4.07
N THR A 216 3.04 1.49 -3.27
CA THR A 216 3.19 1.79 -1.84
C THR A 216 3.82 0.63 -1.08
N GLU A 217 3.45 -0.61 -1.40
CA GLU A 217 4.02 -1.83 -0.83
C GLU A 217 5.52 -1.96 -1.09
N LYS A 218 5.98 -1.60 -2.31
CA LYS A 218 7.41 -1.60 -2.65
C LYS A 218 8.14 -0.46 -1.96
N ALA A 219 7.58 0.75 -2.02
CA ALA A 219 8.17 1.95 -1.44
C ALA A 219 8.39 1.81 0.07
N VAL A 220 7.46 1.19 0.79
CA VAL A 220 7.55 1.05 2.26
C VAL A 220 8.63 0.07 2.72
N GLN A 221 9.09 -0.85 1.86
CA GLN A 221 10.23 -1.72 2.18
C GLN A 221 11.49 -0.92 2.49
N HIS A 222 11.71 0.21 1.79
CA HIS A 222 12.87 1.09 1.99
C HIS A 222 12.86 1.80 3.35
N VAL A 223 11.73 1.84 4.04
CA VAL A 223 11.58 2.43 5.37
C VAL A 223 11.25 1.38 6.44
N HIS A 224 11.60 0.12 6.17
CA HIS A 224 11.38 -1.02 7.07
C HIS A 224 9.91 -1.17 7.48
N ASN A 225 9.00 -1.14 6.51
CA ASN A 225 7.56 -1.32 6.70
C ASN A 225 6.87 -0.24 7.55
N ARG A 226 7.56 0.87 7.86
CA ARG A 226 7.00 2.00 8.62
C ARG A 226 6.43 3.03 7.67
N LEU A 227 5.16 2.88 7.31
CA LEU A 227 4.51 3.71 6.30
C LEU A 227 4.48 5.21 6.67
N TRP A 228 4.46 5.52 7.97
CA TRP A 228 4.58 6.89 8.48
C TRP A 228 5.96 7.53 8.29
N LYS A 229 6.96 6.80 7.76
CA LYS A 229 8.29 7.33 7.40
C LYS A 229 8.41 7.71 5.93
N LEU A 230 7.38 7.47 5.11
CA LEU A 230 7.33 7.98 3.75
C LEU A 230 7.24 9.52 3.73
N ASP A 231 7.47 10.09 2.56
CA ASP A 231 7.56 11.53 2.34
C ASP A 231 6.22 12.28 2.50
N THR A 232 5.12 11.54 2.39
CA THR A 232 3.75 12.00 2.66
C THR A 232 2.99 11.04 3.58
N PHE A 233 2.10 11.59 4.40
CA PHE A 233 1.20 10.84 5.27
C PHE A 233 -0.10 10.43 4.56
N ASN A 234 -0.27 10.82 3.29
CA ASN A 234 -1.50 10.60 2.52
C ASN A 234 -1.59 9.20 1.89
N TYR A 235 -0.47 8.49 1.79
CA TYR A 235 -0.46 7.09 1.34
C TYR A 235 -1.20 6.20 2.36
N THR A 236 -2.06 5.34 1.83
CA THR A 236 -2.76 4.29 2.57
C THR A 236 -1.92 3.03 2.63
N ALA A 237 -2.10 2.22 3.67
CA ALA A 237 -1.53 0.89 3.67
C ALA A 237 -2.02 0.10 2.43
N PRO A 238 -1.18 -0.75 1.84
CA PRO A 238 -1.52 -1.53 0.65
C PRO A 238 -2.39 -2.75 1.03
N ILE A 239 -3.52 -2.49 1.69
CA ILE A 239 -4.49 -3.48 2.16
C ILE A 239 -5.83 -3.16 1.49
N SER A 240 -6.24 -4.00 0.53
CA SER A 240 -7.52 -3.87 -0.16
C SER A 240 -8.70 -4.22 0.75
N VAL A 241 -9.92 -3.95 0.27
CA VAL A 241 -11.15 -4.36 0.97
C VAL A 241 -11.21 -5.88 1.12
N GLU A 242 -10.87 -6.64 0.07
CA GLU A 242 -10.82 -8.11 0.10
C GLU A 242 -9.77 -8.60 1.10
N ALA A 243 -8.64 -7.90 1.24
CA ALA A 243 -7.65 -8.21 2.24
C ALA A 243 -8.20 -8.02 3.66
N TYR A 244 -8.93 -6.92 3.92
CA TYR A 244 -9.65 -6.75 5.19
C TYR A 244 -10.72 -7.83 5.39
N MET A 245 -11.44 -8.24 4.35
CA MET A 245 -12.43 -9.32 4.42
C MET A 245 -11.77 -10.65 4.84
N ALA A 246 -10.64 -11.02 4.24
CA ALA A 246 -9.89 -12.22 4.63
C ALA A 246 -9.40 -12.16 6.09
N LEU A 247 -8.79 -11.03 6.48
CA LEU A 247 -8.18 -10.87 7.79
C LEU A 247 -9.24 -10.84 8.90
N ALA A 248 -10.29 -10.03 8.73
CA ALA A 248 -11.27 -9.71 9.77
C ALA A 248 -12.61 -10.46 9.61
N ALA A 249 -12.71 -11.40 8.66
CA ALA A 249 -13.94 -12.12 8.33
C ALA A 249 -15.12 -11.15 8.16
N ILE A 250 -14.94 -10.16 7.28
CA ILE A 250 -15.96 -9.17 6.95
C ILE A 250 -16.85 -9.76 5.85
N THR A 251 -18.16 -9.64 6.04
CA THR A 251 -19.17 -10.13 5.10
C THR A 251 -19.47 -9.10 4.01
N ASP A 252 -20.01 -9.53 2.87
CA ASP A 252 -20.41 -8.62 1.79
C ASP A 252 -21.43 -7.57 2.28
N ALA A 253 -22.38 -7.97 3.12
CA ALA A 253 -23.36 -7.05 3.72
C ALA A 253 -22.71 -5.96 4.58
N GLU A 254 -21.65 -6.30 5.33
CA GLU A 254 -20.87 -5.30 6.08
C GLU A 254 -20.07 -4.39 5.14
N VAL A 255 -19.51 -4.91 4.06
CA VAL A 255 -18.84 -4.10 3.02
C VAL A 255 -19.83 -3.12 2.39
N ASP A 256 -21.06 -3.54 2.08
CA ASP A 256 -22.11 -2.67 1.55
C ASP A 256 -22.53 -1.59 2.54
N ASN A 257 -22.57 -1.92 3.83
CA ASN A 257 -22.80 -0.94 4.90
C ASN A 257 -21.65 0.07 4.98
N CYS A 258 -20.40 -0.37 4.88
CA CYS A 258 -19.23 0.52 4.84
C CYS A 258 -19.25 1.43 3.60
N ARG A 259 -19.63 0.90 2.43
CA ARG A 259 -19.79 1.69 1.21
C ARG A 259 -20.88 2.74 1.38
N SER A 260 -22.02 2.37 2.00
CA SER A 260 -23.11 3.30 2.30
C SER A 260 -22.67 4.37 3.30
N ALA A 261 -21.94 4.01 4.35
CA ALA A 261 -21.37 4.95 5.32
C ALA A 261 -20.40 5.94 4.66
N ALA A 262 -19.55 5.46 3.75
CA ALA A 262 -18.63 6.27 2.96
C ALA A 262 -19.37 7.29 2.09
N ARG A 263 -20.42 6.86 1.37
CA ARG A 263 -21.28 7.76 0.56
C ARG A 263 -21.92 8.84 1.43
N ASN A 264 -22.37 8.48 2.63
CA ASN A 264 -23.03 9.41 3.53
C ASN A 264 -22.07 10.30 4.34
N GLY A 265 -20.75 10.16 4.16
CA GLY A 265 -19.81 10.97 4.94
C GLY A 265 -19.79 10.62 6.43
N THR A 266 -20.13 9.39 6.81
CA THR A 266 -20.36 9.03 8.22
C THR A 266 -19.05 8.92 9.00
N ILE A 267 -18.96 9.61 10.13
CA ILE A 267 -17.83 9.56 11.07
C ILE A 267 -18.34 9.01 12.41
N TYR A 268 -17.86 7.83 12.80
CA TYR A 268 -18.33 7.13 14.00
C TYR A 268 -17.52 7.47 15.25
N PHE A 269 -16.23 7.76 15.09
CA PHE A 269 -15.30 8.07 16.18
C PHE A 269 -14.71 9.48 16.06
N PRO A 270 -15.51 10.56 16.04
CA PRO A 270 -14.99 11.90 15.85
C PRO A 270 -14.01 12.30 16.97
N ALA A 271 -13.03 13.14 16.64
CA ALA A 271 -12.02 13.61 17.59
C ALA A 271 -12.60 14.40 18.78
N THR A 272 -13.82 14.92 18.65
CA THR A 272 -14.55 15.69 19.67
C THR A 272 -15.19 14.82 20.75
N ARG A 273 -15.25 13.49 20.55
CA ARG A 273 -15.83 12.53 21.50
C ARG A 273 -14.74 11.67 22.14
N GLY A 274 -15.11 10.94 23.19
CA GLY A 274 -14.26 9.88 23.73
C GLY A 274 -13.90 8.90 22.61
N GLY A 275 -12.60 8.75 22.36
CA GLY A 275 -12.11 7.82 21.32
C GLY A 275 -12.48 6.38 21.63
N PHE A 276 -12.42 5.52 20.62
CA PHE A 276 -12.68 4.10 20.79
C PHE A 276 -11.46 3.43 21.46
N ASP A 277 -11.69 2.84 22.63
CA ASP A 277 -10.69 2.01 23.32
C ASP A 277 -10.81 0.57 22.82
N GLY A 278 -9.95 0.21 21.88
CA GLY A 278 -9.79 -1.15 21.37
C GLY A 278 -8.63 -1.90 22.02
N GLU A 279 -8.12 -1.43 23.16
CA GLU A 279 -6.94 -1.98 23.81
C GLU A 279 -5.70 -2.06 22.90
N PHE A 280 -5.56 -1.09 22.00
CA PHE A 280 -4.47 -1.07 21.02
C PHE A 280 -3.08 -1.13 21.70
N PRO A 281 -2.08 -1.75 21.05
CA PRO A 281 -0.72 -1.76 21.57
C PRO A 281 -0.22 -0.32 21.76
N PRO A 282 0.50 -0.02 22.85
CA PRO A 282 1.13 1.28 23.02
C PRO A 282 2.00 1.66 21.83
N ILE A 283 1.96 2.94 21.43
CA ILE A 283 2.75 3.42 20.28
C ILE A 283 4.25 3.19 20.51
N ALA A 284 4.72 3.25 21.76
CA ALA A 284 6.10 2.91 22.13
C ALA A 284 6.53 1.47 21.76
N LYS A 285 5.60 0.51 21.66
CA LYS A 285 5.89 -0.85 21.19
C LYS A 285 6.14 -0.89 19.67
N LEU A 286 5.56 0.05 18.94
CA LEU A 286 5.70 0.17 17.48
C LEU A 286 6.94 0.99 17.10
N GLU A 287 7.23 2.06 17.84
CA GLU A 287 8.38 2.93 17.60
C GLU A 287 9.00 3.42 18.92
N LYS A 288 10.31 3.18 19.07
CA LYS A 288 11.08 3.63 20.25
C LYS A 288 10.96 5.16 20.42
N GLY A 289 10.78 5.60 21.67
CA GLY A 289 10.66 7.01 22.01
C GLY A 289 9.26 7.61 21.85
N LYS A 290 8.25 6.80 21.48
CA LYS A 290 6.84 7.21 21.47
C LYS A 290 6.15 7.00 22.83
N CYS A 291 4.92 7.48 22.95
CA CYS A 291 4.10 7.37 24.16
C CYS A 291 3.91 5.89 24.59
N PRO A 292 4.22 5.53 25.86
CA PRO A 292 4.05 4.17 26.38
C PRO A 292 2.62 3.83 26.79
N ASN A 293 1.71 4.81 26.77
CA ASN A 293 0.30 4.60 27.11
C ASN A 293 -0.49 4.08 25.92
N LYS A 294 -1.55 3.33 26.19
CA LYS A 294 -2.47 2.82 25.18
C LYS A 294 -3.13 4.01 24.46
N PRO A 295 -3.12 4.04 23.11
CA PRO A 295 -3.82 5.08 22.37
C PRO A 295 -5.32 4.78 22.27
N LEU A 296 -6.11 5.82 22.04
CA LEU A 296 -7.49 5.69 21.60
C LEU A 296 -7.58 5.87 20.09
N LEU A 297 -8.56 5.21 19.47
CA LEU A 297 -8.86 5.39 18.06
C LEU A 297 -9.84 6.55 17.87
N HIS A 298 -9.52 7.41 16.92
CA HIS A 298 -10.37 8.48 16.45
C HIS A 298 -10.43 8.43 14.91
N GLN A 299 -11.39 9.13 14.32
CA GLN A 299 -11.49 9.39 12.89
C GLN A 299 -11.29 10.87 12.63
N LYS A 300 -10.58 11.17 11.55
CA LYS A 300 -10.47 12.55 11.08
C LYS A 300 -11.81 13.03 10.55
N GLY A 301 -12.27 14.17 11.07
CA GLY A 301 -13.48 14.81 10.59
C GLY A 301 -13.36 15.20 9.12
N ILE A 302 -14.50 15.41 8.48
CA ILE A 302 -14.58 15.94 7.13
C ILE A 302 -14.45 17.47 7.26
N PRO A 303 -13.36 18.08 6.77
CA PRO A 303 -13.19 19.51 6.90
C PRO A 303 -14.26 20.24 6.06
N LYS A 304 -14.58 21.47 6.46
CA LYS A 304 -15.24 22.43 5.57
C LYS A 304 -14.33 22.71 4.37
N PHE A 305 -14.84 23.44 3.38
CA PHE A 305 -14.03 23.90 2.26
C PHE A 305 -12.68 24.44 2.76
N PRO A 306 -11.54 23.97 2.22
CA PRO A 306 -10.23 24.24 2.81
C PRO A 306 -9.91 25.74 2.74
N ALA A 307 -9.64 26.36 3.89
CA ALA A 307 -9.32 27.78 4.00
C ALA A 307 -7.88 28.11 3.58
N ASP A 308 -6.99 27.12 3.62
CA ASP A 308 -5.61 27.24 3.18
C ASP A 308 -5.06 25.93 2.56
N LEU A 309 -3.85 26.01 2.01
CA LEU A 309 -3.15 24.87 1.41
C LEU A 309 -2.91 23.74 2.44
N SER A 310 -2.70 24.05 3.72
CA SER A 310 -2.49 23.04 4.76
C SER A 310 -3.77 22.22 4.98
N GLU A 311 -4.93 22.86 4.98
CA GLU A 311 -6.23 22.20 5.06
C GLU A 311 -6.52 21.37 3.80
N LEU A 312 -6.21 21.90 2.61
CA LEU A 312 -6.34 21.13 1.36
C LEU A 312 -5.48 19.86 1.39
N LYS A 313 -4.25 19.94 1.91
CA LYS A 313 -3.37 18.76 2.08
C LYS A 313 -3.92 17.75 3.09
N LYS A 314 -4.72 18.18 4.06
CA LYS A 314 -5.33 17.31 5.08
C LYS A 314 -6.64 16.69 4.62
N LEU A 315 -7.36 17.33 3.69
CA LEU A 315 -8.65 16.85 3.15
C LEU A 315 -8.59 15.39 2.73
N TRP A 316 -7.46 14.96 2.16
CA TRP A 316 -7.24 13.58 1.76
C TRP A 316 -7.43 12.61 2.93
N ASN A 317 -7.15 12.95 4.18
CA ASN A 317 -7.37 12.00 5.29
C ASN A 317 -8.73 12.16 5.97
N ALA A 318 -9.70 12.84 5.36
CA ALA A 318 -11.07 12.87 5.87
C ALA A 318 -11.61 11.44 6.05
N GLY A 319 -12.22 11.15 7.19
CA GLY A 319 -12.72 9.81 7.56
C GLY A 319 -11.65 8.85 8.08
N ARG A 320 -10.36 9.12 7.87
CA ARG A 320 -9.29 8.16 8.16
C ARG A 320 -9.15 7.89 9.65
N PRO A 321 -9.23 6.62 10.09
CA PRO A 321 -8.97 6.26 11.48
C PRO A 321 -7.49 6.43 11.88
N TYR A 322 -7.26 6.94 13.09
CA TYR A 322 -5.93 7.17 13.66
C TYR A 322 -5.91 6.93 15.17
N LEU A 323 -4.75 6.50 15.65
CA LEU A 323 -4.47 6.24 17.06
C LEU A 323 -3.80 7.47 17.68
N LYS A 324 -4.38 8.02 18.76
CA LYS A 324 -3.86 9.17 19.50
C LYS A 324 -3.70 8.81 20.97
N CYS A 325 -2.54 9.14 21.55
CA CYS A 325 -2.30 8.99 22.99
C CYS A 325 -2.98 10.15 23.75
N VAL A 326 -3.62 9.86 24.88
CA VAL A 326 -4.38 10.83 25.70
C VAL A 326 -3.50 11.68 26.63
N CYS A 327 -2.19 11.46 26.62
CA CYS A 327 -1.27 12.16 27.51
C CYS A 327 -1.05 13.61 27.11
N LEU A 328 -0.93 14.48 28.12
CA LEU A 328 -0.47 15.85 27.93
C LEU A 328 0.92 15.85 27.28
N GLY A 329 1.10 16.64 26.23
CA GLY A 329 2.35 16.73 25.46
C GLY A 329 2.50 15.70 24.34
N CYS A 330 1.58 14.75 24.19
CA CYS A 330 1.58 13.77 23.10
C CYS A 330 0.67 14.16 21.92
N GLU A 331 0.14 15.39 21.89
CA GLU A 331 -0.92 15.80 20.96
C GLU A 331 -0.51 15.69 19.48
N GLN A 332 0.80 15.79 19.21
CA GLN A 332 1.36 15.69 17.87
C GLN A 332 1.75 14.27 17.46
N ASN A 333 1.71 13.31 18.39
CA ASN A 333 2.09 11.92 18.15
C ASN A 333 0.84 11.06 17.92
N PHE A 334 0.42 10.98 16.66
CA PHE A 334 -0.58 10.01 16.23
C PHE A 334 -0.01 9.08 15.16
N THR A 335 -0.64 7.91 15.01
CA THR A 335 -0.31 6.94 13.95
C THR A 335 -1.60 6.56 13.24
N TRP A 336 -1.61 6.53 11.90
CA TRP A 336 -2.79 6.04 11.16
C TRP A 336 -3.05 4.57 11.48
N PHE A 337 -4.33 4.21 11.60
CA PHE A 337 -4.71 2.86 12.02
C PHE A 337 -4.25 1.81 10.99
N ASP A 338 -4.46 2.06 9.70
CA ASP A 338 -3.99 1.19 8.61
C ASP A 338 -2.46 1.07 8.56
N HIS A 339 -1.75 2.16 8.86
CA HIS A 339 -0.29 2.11 8.98
C HIS A 339 0.17 1.19 10.12
N MET A 340 -0.53 1.21 11.25
CA MET A 340 -0.27 0.32 12.38
C MET A 340 -0.55 -1.14 12.00
N ILE A 341 -1.69 -1.43 11.36
CA ILE A 341 -2.03 -2.78 10.86
C ILE A 341 -0.93 -3.30 9.95
N TRP A 342 -0.53 -2.49 8.95
CA TRP A 342 0.53 -2.87 8.03
C TRP A 342 1.84 -3.18 8.76
N TYR A 343 2.26 -2.32 9.67
CA TYR A 343 3.49 -2.55 10.43
C TYR A 343 3.41 -3.84 11.26
N VAL A 344 2.27 -4.09 11.92
CA VAL A 344 2.05 -5.30 12.72
C VAL A 344 2.09 -6.58 11.88
N ILE A 345 1.49 -6.61 10.68
CA ILE A 345 1.54 -7.79 9.80
C ILE A 345 2.98 -8.20 9.50
N GLY A 346 3.88 -7.23 9.29
CA GLY A 346 5.30 -7.49 9.06
C GLY A 346 6.14 -7.68 10.33
N ASN A 347 5.54 -7.54 11.52
CA ASN A 347 6.19 -7.61 12.83
C ASN A 347 5.22 -8.24 13.86
N LEU A 348 4.76 -9.47 13.58
CA LEU A 348 3.72 -10.14 14.37
C LEU A 348 4.13 -10.37 15.83
N GLU A 349 5.42 -10.40 16.13
CA GLU A 349 5.95 -10.51 17.50
C GLU A 349 5.61 -9.30 18.38
N LYS A 350 5.12 -8.20 17.79
CA LYS A 350 4.63 -7.04 18.55
C LYS A 350 3.26 -7.27 19.21
N ILE A 351 2.48 -8.22 18.70
CA ILE A 351 1.16 -8.59 19.25
C ILE A 351 1.35 -9.65 20.33
N ASP A 352 1.93 -10.78 19.95
CA ASP A 352 2.20 -11.88 20.87
C ASP A 352 3.64 -12.39 20.69
N PRO A 353 4.60 -11.88 21.50
CA PRO A 353 5.98 -12.33 21.44
C PRO A 353 6.18 -13.76 21.98
N LEU A 354 5.20 -14.33 22.67
CA LEU A 354 5.29 -15.66 23.29
C LEU A 354 4.72 -16.77 22.40
N ALA A 355 3.97 -16.42 21.36
CA ALA A 355 3.42 -17.39 20.43
C ALA A 355 4.54 -18.16 19.68
N PRO A 356 4.38 -19.48 19.52
CA PRO A 356 5.46 -20.38 19.08
C PRO A 356 5.81 -20.30 17.59
N SER A 357 4.95 -19.67 16.78
CA SER A 357 5.15 -19.53 15.33
C SER A 357 4.43 -18.30 14.80
N ASP A 358 4.82 -17.83 13.61
CA ASP A 358 4.18 -16.68 12.97
C ASP A 358 2.77 -17.03 12.45
N LYS A 359 2.50 -18.30 12.13
CA LYS A 359 1.13 -18.80 11.91
C LYS A 359 0.22 -18.55 13.10
N ILE A 360 0.66 -18.91 14.31
CA ILE A 360 -0.16 -18.69 15.52
C ILE A 360 -0.31 -17.20 15.79
N LYS A 361 0.77 -16.40 15.68
CA LYS A 361 0.66 -14.95 15.85
C LYS A 361 -0.29 -14.29 14.85
N MET A 362 -0.31 -14.76 13.60
CA MET A 362 -1.24 -14.27 12.59
C MET A 362 -2.68 -14.62 12.95
N LEU A 363 -2.95 -15.82 13.47
CA LEU A 363 -4.28 -16.20 13.95
C LEU A 363 -4.74 -15.34 15.14
N GLU A 364 -3.87 -15.07 16.10
CA GLU A 364 -4.16 -14.16 17.22
C GLU A 364 -4.43 -12.73 16.73
N PHE A 365 -3.64 -12.24 15.78
CA PHE A 365 -3.88 -10.96 15.13
C PHE A 365 -5.24 -10.92 14.42
N GLN A 366 -5.58 -11.94 13.64
CA GLN A 366 -6.90 -12.06 13.01
C GLN A 366 -8.03 -12.13 14.04
N ALA A 367 -7.82 -12.79 15.19
CA ALA A 367 -8.80 -12.82 16.27
C ALA A 367 -9.10 -11.42 16.81
N LEU A 368 -8.07 -10.58 17.00
CA LEU A 368 -8.24 -9.16 17.37
C LEU A 368 -9.05 -8.40 16.31
N LEU A 369 -8.71 -8.56 15.02
CA LEU A 369 -9.42 -7.91 13.91
C LEU A 369 -10.89 -8.33 13.80
N ARG A 370 -11.20 -9.60 14.09
CA ARG A 370 -12.56 -10.17 14.06
C ARG A 370 -13.41 -9.75 15.25
N THR A 371 -12.79 -9.41 16.37
CA THR A 371 -13.45 -9.13 17.65
C THR A 371 -13.20 -7.69 18.11
N THR A 372 -12.21 -7.45 18.96
CA THR A 372 -11.92 -6.17 19.63
C THR A 372 -11.73 -5.02 18.65
N TRP A 373 -11.13 -5.26 17.49
CA TRP A 373 -10.84 -4.24 16.48
C TRP A 373 -11.84 -4.24 15.32
N ARG A 374 -12.89 -5.06 15.34
CA ARG A 374 -13.85 -5.19 14.23
C ARG A 374 -14.43 -3.83 13.82
N LYS A 375 -14.87 -3.04 14.80
CA LYS A 375 -15.40 -1.69 14.52
C LYS A 375 -14.37 -0.79 13.83
N ALA A 376 -13.13 -0.80 14.30
CA ALA A 376 -12.05 -0.03 13.69
C ALA A 376 -11.78 -0.44 12.23
N ILE A 377 -11.91 -1.74 11.92
CA ILE A 377 -11.76 -2.27 10.56
C ILE A 377 -12.90 -1.84 9.65
N LEU A 378 -14.15 -1.87 10.12
CA LEU A 378 -15.29 -1.37 9.34
C LEU A 378 -15.14 0.13 9.02
N GLU A 379 -14.65 0.93 9.97
CA GLU A 379 -14.32 2.33 9.73
C GLU A 379 -13.19 2.52 8.72
N GLN A 380 -12.18 1.65 8.78
CA GLN A 380 -11.06 1.69 7.85
C GLN A 380 -11.51 1.34 6.42
N ILE A 381 -12.41 0.36 6.25
CA ILE A 381 -13.02 0.01 4.95
C ILE A 381 -13.87 1.17 4.43
N SER A 382 -14.68 1.79 5.30
CA SER A 382 -15.46 2.98 4.92
C SER A 382 -14.55 4.11 4.41
N PHE A 383 -13.42 4.34 5.08
CA PHE A 383 -12.42 5.30 4.60
C PHE A 383 -11.78 4.89 3.26
N VAL A 384 -11.51 3.60 3.02
CA VAL A 384 -10.99 3.13 1.71
C VAL A 384 -11.97 3.51 0.59
N PHE A 385 -13.28 3.30 0.77
CA PHE A 385 -14.27 3.74 -0.22
C PHE A 385 -14.34 5.26 -0.37
N MET A 386 -14.26 6.03 0.71
CA MET A 386 -14.17 7.50 0.62
C MET A 386 -12.95 7.92 -0.21
N ARG A 387 -11.79 7.31 0.04
CA ARG A 387 -10.55 7.55 -0.70
C ARG A 387 -10.72 7.21 -2.19
N GLU A 388 -11.35 6.08 -2.52
CA GLU A 388 -11.64 5.71 -3.91
C GLU A 388 -12.48 6.76 -4.63
N TYR A 389 -13.56 7.25 -4.00
CA TYR A 389 -14.38 8.33 -4.56
C TYR A 389 -13.56 9.60 -4.82
N MET A 390 -12.73 10.00 -3.85
CA MET A 390 -11.87 11.18 -4.00
C MET A 390 -10.85 11.02 -5.14
N ILE A 391 -10.22 9.84 -5.27
CA ILE A 391 -9.27 9.56 -6.37
C ILE A 391 -9.98 9.58 -7.72
N LYS A 392 -11.17 8.97 -7.82
CA LYS A 392 -11.97 8.98 -9.06
C LYS A 392 -12.28 10.42 -9.51
N ILE A 393 -12.66 11.31 -8.58
CA ILE A 393 -12.86 12.73 -8.87
C ILE A 393 -11.57 13.38 -9.40
N VAL A 394 -10.41 13.10 -8.77
CA VAL A 394 -9.12 13.64 -9.23
C VAL A 394 -8.78 13.15 -10.64
N ASN A 395 -9.02 11.88 -10.94
CA ASN A 395 -8.79 11.33 -12.27
C ASN A 395 -9.67 12.02 -13.32
N LEU A 396 -10.96 12.19 -13.06
CA LEU A 396 -11.88 12.92 -13.95
C LEU A 396 -11.44 14.37 -14.19
N LEU A 397 -11.03 15.08 -13.14
CA LEU A 397 -10.50 16.45 -13.25
C LEU A 397 -9.18 16.50 -14.04
N THR A 398 -8.37 15.45 -13.95
CA THR A 398 -7.09 15.35 -14.66
C THR A 398 -7.30 15.07 -16.14
N GLU A 399 -8.29 14.23 -16.48
CA GLU A 399 -8.69 13.92 -17.86
C GLU A 399 -9.41 15.10 -18.52
N ASN A 400 -10.32 15.76 -17.81
CA ASN A 400 -11.06 16.92 -18.30
C ASN A 400 -11.07 18.04 -17.26
N ARG A 401 -10.16 19.00 -17.41
CA ARG A 401 -10.07 20.18 -16.51
C ARG A 401 -11.31 21.08 -16.49
N ARG A 402 -12.20 20.94 -17.47
CA ARG A 402 -13.42 21.76 -17.61
C ARG A 402 -14.68 21.04 -17.13
N ILE A 403 -14.55 19.79 -16.66
CA ILE A 403 -15.69 19.04 -16.14
C ILE A 403 -16.34 19.81 -14.98
N SER A 404 -17.64 20.01 -15.07
CA SER A 404 -18.41 20.66 -14.02
C SER A 404 -18.69 19.71 -12.86
N ALA A 405 -19.00 20.27 -11.69
CA ALA A 405 -19.44 19.45 -10.55
C ALA A 405 -20.69 18.63 -10.88
N ALA A 406 -21.64 19.20 -11.64
CA ALA A 406 -22.85 18.49 -12.05
C ALA A 406 -22.52 17.28 -12.96
N GLU A 407 -21.60 17.43 -13.90
CA GLU A 407 -21.13 16.32 -14.75
C GLU A 407 -20.43 15.25 -13.93
N ILE A 408 -19.56 15.61 -12.97
CA ILE A 408 -18.95 14.63 -12.04
C ILE A 408 -20.04 13.85 -11.30
N LEU A 409 -21.04 14.53 -10.75
CA LEU A 409 -22.09 13.89 -9.96
C LEU A 409 -23.01 12.98 -10.78
N ASP A 410 -23.06 13.11 -12.11
CA ASP A 410 -23.85 12.24 -12.98
C ASP A 410 -23.14 10.93 -13.37
N TYR A 411 -21.84 10.80 -13.11
CA TYR A 411 -21.14 9.52 -13.28
C TYR A 411 -21.78 8.44 -12.40
N GLU A 412 -21.85 7.22 -12.92
CA GLU A 412 -22.52 6.08 -12.29
C GLU A 412 -22.08 5.84 -10.83
N ASP A 413 -20.79 6.02 -10.57
CA ASP A 413 -20.19 5.88 -9.24
C ASP A 413 -20.71 6.91 -8.20
N PHE A 414 -21.18 8.07 -8.66
CA PHE A 414 -21.54 9.22 -7.82
C PHE A 414 -23.03 9.55 -7.80
N ARG A 415 -23.83 8.99 -8.73
CA ARG A 415 -25.27 9.29 -8.89
C ARG A 415 -26.11 9.10 -7.62
N TYR A 416 -25.65 8.28 -6.69
CA TYR A 416 -26.33 7.98 -5.42
C TYR A 416 -25.60 8.53 -4.18
N ILE A 417 -24.65 9.45 -4.36
CA ILE A 417 -23.92 10.07 -3.27
C ILE A 417 -24.54 11.41 -2.94
N ASP A 418 -25.14 11.51 -1.76
CA ASP A 418 -25.61 12.79 -1.22
C ASP A 418 -24.49 13.50 -0.47
N PHE A 419 -23.67 14.25 -1.19
CA PHE A 419 -22.59 15.05 -0.60
C PHE A 419 -23.10 16.13 0.38
N SER A 420 -24.39 16.47 0.37
CA SER A 420 -24.95 17.42 1.33
C SER A 420 -25.02 16.84 2.76
N GLN A 421 -25.01 15.51 2.89
CA GLN A 421 -25.01 14.81 4.18
C GLN A 421 -23.64 14.72 4.84
N TRP A 422 -22.57 15.13 4.15
CA TRP A 422 -21.22 15.16 4.72
C TRP A 422 -21.16 16.26 5.78
N LYS A 423 -21.54 15.89 7.01
CA LYS A 423 -21.59 16.82 8.14
C LYS A 423 -20.18 17.27 8.46
N THR A 424 -19.95 18.57 8.28
CA THR A 424 -18.69 19.19 8.61
C THR A 424 -18.53 19.30 10.12
N GLU A 425 -17.48 18.72 10.67
CA GLU A 425 -17.09 18.97 12.07
C GLU A 425 -15.98 20.01 12.10
N ASP A 426 -16.04 20.93 13.08
CA ASP A 426 -14.98 21.92 13.28
C ASP A 426 -13.68 21.22 13.70
N TRP A 427 -12.77 21.07 12.74
CA TRP A 427 -11.42 20.51 12.89
C TRP A 427 -10.55 21.27 13.92
N ASP A 428 -10.96 22.50 14.26
CA ASP A 428 -10.20 23.52 14.98
C ASP A 428 -10.05 23.31 16.50
N GLY A 429 -10.80 22.38 17.09
CA GLY A 429 -10.82 22.16 18.55
C GLY A 429 -9.44 21.80 19.13
N ASP A 430 -8.61 21.10 18.36
CA ASP A 430 -7.31 20.61 18.80
C ASP A 430 -6.16 21.64 18.64
N GLN A 431 -6.32 22.69 17.83
CA GLN A 431 -5.25 23.70 17.62
C GLN A 431 -5.52 25.06 18.28
N LYS A 432 -6.79 25.47 18.47
CA LYS A 432 -7.09 26.74 19.15
C LYS A 432 -6.54 26.80 20.59
N LYS A 433 -6.50 25.68 21.32
CA LYS A 433 -5.87 25.60 22.66
C LYS A 433 -4.35 25.84 22.66
N ASN A 434 -3.66 25.60 21.54
CA ASN A 434 -2.21 25.81 21.44
C ASN A 434 -1.83 27.22 20.97
N ARG A 435 -2.77 28.00 20.41
CA ARG A 435 -2.54 29.41 20.06
C ARG A 435 -2.70 30.34 21.27
N THR A 436 -3.61 30.05 22.20
CA THR A 436 -3.83 30.88 23.40
C THR A 436 -2.73 30.77 24.46
N ASN A 437 -1.87 29.75 24.41
CA ASN A 437 -0.74 29.58 25.35
C ASN A 437 0.60 30.15 24.87
N ARG A 438 0.64 30.88 23.74
CA ARG A 438 1.87 31.53 23.21
C ARG A 438 1.87 33.06 23.25
N SER A 439 0.87 33.67 23.85
CA SER A 439 0.82 35.12 24.07
C SER A 439 0.99 35.45 25.56
N SER A 440 2.22 35.31 26.06
CA SER A 440 2.69 36.12 27.19
C SER A 440 3.56 37.23 26.62
N PRO A 441 3.29 38.51 26.94
CA PRO A 441 4.08 39.62 26.41
C PRO A 441 5.48 39.64 27.03
N ALA A 442 6.47 39.94 26.20
CA ALA A 442 7.80 40.31 26.64
C ALA A 442 7.69 41.63 27.43
N THR A 443 7.96 41.58 28.73
CA THR A 443 8.17 42.78 29.53
C THR A 443 9.50 43.41 29.11
N THR A 444 9.41 44.60 28.52
CA THR A 444 10.57 45.45 28.23
C THR A 444 10.98 46.23 29.49
N GLN A 445 12.28 46.45 29.63
CA GLN A 445 12.99 47.20 30.68
C GLN A 445 12.57 48.68 30.81
N THR A 446 12.75 49.22 32.01
CA THR A 446 13.32 50.56 32.42
C THR A 446 13.03 50.70 33.93
N ASP A 447 13.92 51.02 34.87
CA ASP A 447 15.25 51.66 34.88
C ASP A 447 16.23 50.92 35.80
#